data_AF-A0A1Q7FVD9-F1
#
_entry.id   AF-A0A1Q7FVD9-F1
#
_cell.length_a   1.000
_cell.length_b   1.000
_cell.length_c   1.000
_cell.angle_alpha   90.00
_cell.angle_beta   90.00
_cell.angle_gamma   90.00
#
_symmetry.space_group_name_H-M   'P 1'
#
loop_
_entity.id
_entity.type
_entity.pdbx_description
1 polymer ?
#
loop_
_entity_poly.entity_id
_entity_poly.type
_entity_poly.pdbx_seq_one_letter_code
_entity_poly.pdbx_strand_id
1 'polypeptide(L)'
;MGTNTGKLSAIRASDGAVVANYTPASGSNNITEGTPWPLSYDPVGPATPDQIIFTEGTWVHSVYFDGSAFILSGPQAPWNKQLTGTPAVSAPVDDGSGWLYIGGNDSKVHQLDVATGTDQKQVIVSAQTGLIVGDATFNWDLNRIHVGASDGHVYTFGVPFP
;
A
#
# COMPACT_ATOMS: atom_id res chain seq x y z
N MET A 1 -6.93 -5.00 10.14
CA MET A 1 -8.18 -5.45 9.51
C MET A 1 -8.92 -4.25 8.94
N GLY A 2 -9.02 -4.14 7.61
CA GLY A 2 -9.85 -3.13 6.96
C GLY A 2 -11.34 -3.50 7.04
N THR A 3 -12.22 -2.51 6.96
CA THR A 3 -13.68 -2.70 6.98
C THR A 3 -14.32 -2.07 5.75
N ASN A 4 -15.54 -2.49 5.44
CA ASN A 4 -16.36 -1.92 4.36
C ASN A 4 -16.87 -0.50 4.66
N THR A 5 -16.57 0.05 5.84
CA THR A 5 -16.86 1.44 6.21
C THR A 5 -15.62 2.34 6.13
N GLY A 6 -14.54 1.86 5.50
CA GLY A 6 -13.26 2.56 5.37
C GLY A 6 -12.42 2.59 6.63
N LYS A 7 -12.78 1.87 7.69
CA LYS A 7 -12.04 1.89 8.96
C LYS A 7 -10.99 0.80 9.01
N LEU A 8 -9.79 1.12 9.49
CA LEU A 8 -8.74 0.16 9.82
C LEU A 8 -8.77 -0.14 11.32
N SER A 9 -8.83 -1.43 11.68
CA SER A 9 -8.81 -1.90 13.06
C SER A 9 -7.57 -2.73 13.35
N ALA A 10 -6.88 -2.40 14.44
CA ALA A 10 -5.85 -3.26 15.02
C ALA A 10 -6.53 -4.26 15.97
N ILE A 11 -6.33 -5.55 15.75
CA ILE A 11 -6.96 -6.63 16.52
C ILE A 11 -5.87 -7.48 17.14
N ARG A 12 -5.99 -7.74 18.44
CA ARG A 12 -5.07 -8.65 19.14
C ARG A 12 -5.40 -10.09 18.77
N ALA A 13 -4.40 -10.82 18.28
CA ALA A 13 -4.59 -12.18 17.79
C ALA A 13 -5.00 -13.18 18.90
N SER A 14 -4.60 -12.95 20.14
CA SER A 14 -4.83 -13.89 21.25
C SER A 14 -6.29 -13.99 21.71
N ASP A 15 -7.05 -12.90 21.59
CA ASP A 15 -8.41 -12.78 22.14
C ASP A 15 -9.41 -12.10 21.18
N GLY A 16 -8.96 -11.65 20.01
CA GLY A 16 -9.80 -10.95 19.03
C GLY A 16 -10.22 -9.54 19.47
N ALA A 17 -9.66 -9.01 20.55
CA ALA A 17 -10.01 -7.68 21.05
C ALA A 17 -9.50 -6.60 20.08
N VAL A 18 -10.35 -5.62 19.77
CA VAL A 18 -9.95 -4.42 19.04
C VAL A 18 -9.12 -3.54 19.96
N VAL A 19 -7.86 -3.32 19.59
CA VAL A 19 -6.88 -2.53 20.35
C VAL A 19 -7.00 -1.05 19.98
N ALA A 20 -7.08 -0.76 18.67
CA ALA A 20 -7.14 0.59 18.16
C ALA A 20 -7.89 0.65 16.83
N ASN A 21 -8.30 1.86 16.47
CA ASN A 21 -9.08 2.16 15.29
C ASN A 21 -8.51 3.38 14.57
N TYR A 22 -8.46 3.33 13.25
CA TYR A 22 -8.08 4.43 12.39
C TYR A 22 -9.13 4.62 11.30
N THR A 23 -9.53 5.87 11.09
CA THR A 23 -10.42 6.27 9.98
C THR A 23 -9.60 7.14 9.02
N PRO A 24 -9.33 6.67 7.79
CA PRO A 24 -8.69 7.46 6.75
C PRO A 24 -9.49 8.72 6.43
N ALA A 25 -8.77 9.79 6.06
CA ALA A 25 -9.38 11.08 5.73
C ALA A 25 -10.15 11.09 4.39
N SER A 26 -9.88 10.10 3.52
CA SER A 26 -10.51 9.88 2.20
C SER A 26 -11.99 9.51 2.25
N GLY A 27 -12.49 9.03 3.40
CA GLY A 27 -13.90 8.68 3.59
C GLY A 27 -14.15 7.18 3.84
N SER A 28 -15.37 6.72 3.52
CA SER A 28 -15.87 5.36 3.80
C SER A 28 -15.87 4.46 2.55
N ASN A 29 -14.90 4.53 1.65
CA ASN A 29 -14.78 3.46 0.67
C ASN A 29 -14.13 2.25 1.34
N ASN A 30 -14.29 1.07 0.73
CA ASN A 30 -13.68 -0.13 1.25
C ASN A 30 -12.16 0.05 1.28
N ILE A 31 -11.52 -0.27 2.40
CA ILE A 31 -10.09 -0.55 2.40
C ILE A 31 -9.94 -1.81 1.55
N THR A 32 -9.49 -1.64 0.32
CA THR A 32 -9.56 -2.67 -0.72
C THR A 32 -8.50 -3.71 -0.44
N GLU A 33 -7.24 -3.27 -0.32
CA GLU A 33 -6.06 -4.15 -0.25
C GLU A 33 -4.93 -3.46 0.56
N GLY A 34 -3.94 -4.23 1.01
CA GLY A 34 -2.79 -3.68 1.73
C GLY A 34 -1.63 -4.67 1.80
N THR A 35 -0.46 -4.19 2.25
CA THR A 35 0.72 -5.02 2.51
C THR A 35 0.79 -5.39 3.99
N PRO A 36 0.15 -6.49 4.44
CA PRO A 36 0.48 -7.00 5.76
C PRO A 36 1.83 -7.71 5.68
N TRP A 37 2.91 -7.00 5.95
CA TRP A 37 4.01 -7.65 6.66
C TRP A 37 3.43 -8.17 8.00
N PRO A 38 3.81 -9.36 8.48
CA PRO A 38 3.43 -9.76 9.83
C PRO A 38 3.91 -8.65 10.78
N LEU A 39 2.97 -8.01 11.46
CA LEU A 39 3.23 -7.03 12.51
C LEU A 39 3.98 -7.77 13.62
N SER A 40 5.31 -7.77 13.53
CA SER A 40 6.17 -8.38 14.54
C SER A 40 6.29 -7.38 15.69
N TYR A 41 5.22 -7.28 16.48
CA TYR A 41 5.34 -6.67 17.79
C TYR A 41 6.24 -7.54 18.66
N ASP A 42 7.52 -7.17 18.76
CA ASP A 42 8.40 -7.63 19.82
C ASP A 42 8.38 -6.60 20.98
N PRO A 43 7.81 -6.91 22.14
CA PRO A 43 7.66 -5.98 23.26
C PRO A 43 8.98 -5.49 23.89
N VAL A 44 10.16 -5.84 23.37
CA VAL A 44 11.45 -5.42 23.96
C VAL A 44 11.76 -3.93 23.74
N GLY A 45 10.90 -3.14 23.09
CA GLY A 45 10.94 -1.69 23.25
C GLY A 45 9.94 -0.89 22.40
N PRO A 46 9.31 0.17 22.94
CA PRO A 46 8.37 1.06 22.23
C PRO A 46 9.02 1.99 21.18
N ALA A 47 10.07 1.55 20.47
CA ALA A 47 10.93 2.46 19.71
C ALA A 47 10.73 2.47 18.19
N THR A 48 10.06 1.48 17.59
CA THR A 48 9.90 1.38 16.14
C THR A 48 8.47 0.93 15.78
N PRO A 49 7.52 1.86 15.59
CA PRO A 49 6.17 1.49 15.18
C PRO A 49 6.16 0.87 13.78
N ASP A 50 5.23 -0.04 13.56
CA ASP A 50 5.03 -0.69 12.29
C ASP A 50 4.33 0.26 11.31
N GLN A 51 4.89 0.41 10.11
CA GLN A 51 4.22 1.11 9.02
C GLN A 51 3.22 0.16 8.35
N ILE A 52 1.98 0.63 8.19
CA ILE A 52 0.90 -0.09 7.52
C ILE A 52 0.50 0.72 6.29
N ILE A 53 0.60 0.10 5.12
CA ILE A 53 0.29 0.72 3.84
C ILE A 53 -0.88 -0.01 3.21
N PHE A 54 -1.88 0.75 2.78
CA PHE A 54 -3.13 0.21 2.23
C PHE A 54 -3.73 1.16 1.21
N THR A 55 -4.64 0.64 0.39
CA THR A 55 -5.33 1.40 -0.64
C THR A 55 -6.84 1.45 -0.43
N GLU A 56 -7.43 2.56 -0.87
CA GLU A 56 -8.87 2.84 -0.79
C GLU A 56 -9.30 3.58 -2.07
N GLY A 57 -10.00 2.90 -2.98
CA GLY A 57 -10.48 3.50 -4.22
C GLY A 57 -9.34 4.04 -5.09
N THR A 58 -9.11 5.35 -5.05
CA THR A 58 -8.02 6.06 -5.77
C THR A 58 -6.87 6.51 -4.87
N TRP A 59 -6.91 6.13 -3.59
CA TRP A 59 -6.01 6.62 -2.56
C TRP A 59 -5.06 5.54 -2.08
N VAL A 60 -3.84 5.96 -1.76
CA VAL A 60 -2.82 5.19 -1.04
C VAL A 60 -2.61 5.85 0.30
N HIS A 61 -2.56 5.05 1.36
CA HIS A 61 -2.44 5.48 2.73
C HIS A 61 -1.23 4.85 3.40
N SER A 62 -0.62 5.59 4.31
CA SER A 62 0.32 5.07 5.29
C SER A 62 -0.07 5.55 6.66
N VAL A 63 -0.07 4.62 7.61
CA VAL A 63 -0.23 4.87 9.03
C VAL A 63 0.82 4.10 9.81
N TYR A 64 1.16 4.57 11.00
CA TYR A 64 2.04 3.86 11.91
C TYR A 64 1.27 3.34 13.11
N PHE A 65 1.61 2.15 13.59
CA PHE A 65 1.02 1.53 14.77
C PHE A 65 2.13 1.13 15.76
N ASP A 66 2.02 1.57 17.01
CA ASP A 66 3.05 1.35 18.04
C ASP A 66 2.83 0.11 18.93
N GLY A 67 1.86 -0.75 18.56
CA GLY A 67 1.41 -1.87 19.37
C GLY A 67 0.20 -1.54 20.26
N SER A 68 -0.10 -0.25 20.47
CA SER A 68 -1.20 0.22 21.32
C SER A 68 -2.15 1.20 20.61
N ALA A 69 -1.63 2.09 19.78
CA ALA A 69 -2.38 3.13 19.11
C ALA A 69 -1.83 3.40 17.71
N PHE A 70 -2.67 3.98 16.85
CA PHE A 70 -2.21 4.57 15.60
C PHE A 70 -1.57 5.92 15.87
N ILE A 71 -0.42 6.17 15.27
CA ILE A 71 0.31 7.44 15.37
C ILE A 71 -0.30 8.43 14.37
N LEU A 72 -0.66 9.62 14.86
CA LEU A 72 -1.37 10.63 14.07
C LEU A 72 -0.59 11.93 13.87
N SER A 73 0.58 12.07 14.50
CA SER A 73 1.41 13.28 14.42
C SER A 73 2.88 12.98 14.71
N GLY A 74 3.76 13.95 14.40
CA GLY A 74 5.21 13.83 14.60
C GLY A 74 5.97 13.33 13.37
N PRO A 75 7.21 12.85 13.53
CA PRO A 75 8.06 12.39 12.41
C PRO A 75 7.47 11.22 11.62
N GLN A 76 6.58 10.44 12.25
CA GLN A 76 5.85 9.31 11.66
C GLN A 76 4.36 9.66 11.47
N ALA A 77 4.09 10.93 11.12
CA ALA A 77 2.74 11.34 10.79
C ALA A 77 2.22 10.53 9.58
N PRO A 78 0.93 10.12 9.61
CA PRO A 78 0.33 9.38 8.50
C PRO A 78 0.25 10.26 7.26
N TRP A 79 0.31 9.63 6.09
CA TRP A 79 0.11 10.30 4.81
C TRP A 79 -0.95 9.60 3.98
N ASN A 80 -1.55 10.36 3.06
CA ASN A 80 -2.43 9.83 2.03
C ASN A 80 -2.17 10.58 0.71
N LYS A 81 -2.21 9.85 -0.40
CA LYS A 81 -1.91 10.38 -1.74
C LYS A 81 -2.82 9.73 -2.77
N GLN A 82 -3.27 10.53 -3.74
CA GLN A 82 -3.78 10.01 -5.00
C GLN A 82 -2.62 9.91 -5.99
N LEU A 83 -2.64 8.87 -6.81
CA LEU A 83 -1.67 8.72 -7.89
C LEU A 83 -1.94 9.75 -8.99
N THR A 84 -0.91 10.09 -9.77
CA THR A 84 -1.07 11.01 -10.90
C THR A 84 -2.04 10.42 -11.92
N GLY A 85 -3.08 11.17 -12.28
CA GLY A 85 -4.17 10.69 -13.13
C GLY A 85 -5.34 10.06 -12.37
N THR A 86 -5.23 9.94 -11.04
CA THR A 86 -6.28 9.45 -10.13
C THR A 86 -6.92 8.11 -10.54
N PRO A 87 -6.13 7.09 -10.96
CA PRO A 87 -6.67 5.77 -11.24
C PRO A 87 -7.25 5.14 -9.97
N ALA A 88 -8.18 4.20 -10.15
CA ALA A 88 -8.43 3.21 -9.11
C ALA A 88 -7.19 2.32 -8.96
N VAL A 89 -6.84 2.01 -7.71
CA VAL A 89 -5.55 1.39 -7.36
C VAL A 89 -5.72 -0.03 -6.81
N SER A 90 -4.74 -0.88 -7.11
CA SER A 90 -4.60 -2.23 -6.54
C SER A 90 -3.82 -2.23 -5.21
N ALA A 91 -3.48 -3.41 -4.69
CA ALA A 91 -2.64 -3.55 -3.52
C ALA A 91 -1.24 -2.97 -3.76
N PRO A 92 -0.66 -2.27 -2.77
CA PRO A 92 0.74 -1.91 -2.84
C PRO A 92 1.63 -3.14 -2.67
N VAL A 93 2.87 -3.04 -3.15
CA VAL A 93 3.98 -3.89 -2.72
C VAL A 93 5.18 -3.02 -2.39
N ASP A 94 5.89 -3.34 -1.31
CA ASP A 94 7.10 -2.64 -0.86
C ASP A 94 8.33 -3.44 -1.30
N ASP A 95 9.33 -2.76 -1.87
CA ASP A 95 10.61 -3.38 -2.23
C ASP A 95 11.64 -3.42 -1.08
N GLY A 96 11.27 -2.93 0.10
CA GLY A 96 12.15 -2.85 1.27
C GLY A 96 13.33 -1.91 1.09
N SER A 97 13.36 -1.14 -0.01
CA SER A 97 14.43 -0.23 -0.41
C SER A 97 13.92 1.21 -0.58
N GLY A 98 12.69 1.49 -0.14
CA GLY A 98 12.11 2.82 -0.12
C GLY A 98 11.09 3.08 -1.22
N TRP A 99 10.70 2.08 -2.00
CA TRP A 99 9.70 2.23 -3.07
C TRP A 99 8.49 1.30 -2.91
N LEU A 100 7.32 1.86 -3.20
CA LEU A 100 6.08 1.12 -3.36
C LEU A 100 5.73 0.99 -4.83
N TYR A 101 5.14 -0.14 -5.23
CA TYR A 101 4.60 -0.35 -6.56
C TYR A 101 3.12 -0.67 -6.50
N ILE A 102 2.33 -0.01 -7.34
CA ILE A 102 0.86 -0.06 -7.32
C ILE A 102 0.35 -0.11 -8.75
N GLY A 103 -0.52 -1.07 -9.05
CA GLY A 103 -1.24 -1.15 -10.32
C GLY A 103 -2.39 -0.15 -10.37
N GLY A 104 -2.59 0.48 -11.53
CA GLY A 104 -3.70 1.39 -11.81
C GLY A 104 -4.63 0.86 -12.89
N ASN A 105 -5.88 1.31 -12.87
CA ASN A 105 -6.81 1.13 -14.00
C ASN A 105 -6.57 2.10 -15.18
N ASP A 106 -5.45 2.82 -15.17
CA ASP A 106 -4.93 3.63 -16.27
C ASP A 106 -3.87 2.90 -17.10
N SER A 107 -3.81 1.56 -17.01
CA SER A 107 -2.87 0.68 -17.71
C SER A 107 -1.41 0.82 -17.26
N LYS A 108 -1.17 1.34 -16.06
CA LYS A 108 0.17 1.58 -15.54
C LYS A 108 0.46 0.85 -14.24
N VAL A 109 1.74 0.72 -13.96
CA VAL A 109 2.27 0.55 -12.62
C VAL A 109 2.93 1.85 -12.19
N HIS A 110 2.60 2.31 -10.99
CA HIS A 110 3.15 3.50 -10.36
C HIS A 110 4.20 3.11 -9.34
N GLN A 111 5.27 3.90 -9.26
CA GLN A 111 6.32 3.80 -8.24
C GLN A 111 6.22 5.01 -7.33
N LEU A 112 6.00 4.77 -6.04
CA LEU A 112 5.89 5.80 -5.02
C LEU A 112 7.05 5.73 -4.04
N ASP A 113 7.47 6.87 -3.53
CA ASP A 113 8.34 6.96 -2.37
C ASP A 113 7.60 6.49 -1.09
N VAL A 114 8.15 5.51 -0.36
CA VAL A 114 7.51 4.92 0.84
C VAL A 114 7.32 5.94 1.97
N ALA A 115 8.24 6.90 2.10
CA ALA A 115 8.23 7.86 3.19
C ALA A 115 7.15 8.95 3.00
N THR A 116 6.86 9.31 1.76
CA THR A 116 6.01 10.46 1.41
C THR A 116 4.74 10.11 0.63
N GLY A 117 4.68 8.91 0.07
CA GLY A 117 3.64 8.46 -0.86
C GLY A 117 3.68 9.16 -2.23
N THR A 118 4.73 9.92 -2.53
CA THR A 118 4.82 10.70 -3.77
C THR A 118 4.95 9.76 -4.96
N ASP A 119 4.04 9.84 -5.94
CA ASP A 119 4.10 9.11 -7.21
C ASP A 119 5.22 9.68 -8.10
N GLN A 120 6.38 9.00 -8.09
CA GLN A 120 7.62 9.49 -8.71
C GLN A 120 7.75 9.06 -10.16
N LYS A 121 7.40 7.80 -10.47
CA LYS A 121 7.62 7.20 -11.78
C LYS A 121 6.48 6.25 -12.14
N GLN A 122 6.31 6.03 -13.44
CA GLN A 122 5.26 5.16 -13.96
C GLN A 122 5.76 4.40 -15.17
N VAL A 123 5.27 3.18 -15.33
CA VAL A 123 5.47 2.38 -16.54
C VAL A 123 4.12 1.91 -17.07
N ILE A 124 3.94 1.96 -18.39
CA ILE A 124 2.76 1.41 -19.04
C ILE A 124 2.95 -0.09 -19.27
N VAL A 125 1.94 -0.90 -18.97
CA VAL A 125 2.06 -2.36 -19.12
C VAL A 125 1.94 -2.81 -20.57
N SER A 126 1.15 -2.11 -21.38
CA SER A 126 0.91 -2.43 -22.78
C SER A 126 0.54 -1.18 -23.57
N ALA A 127 0.72 -1.21 -24.89
CA ALA A 127 0.19 -0.16 -25.77
C ALA A 127 -1.34 -0.14 -25.80
N GLN A 128 -2.00 -1.23 -25.38
CA GLN A 128 -3.44 -1.26 -25.18
C GLN A 128 -3.84 -0.35 -24.00
N THR A 129 -4.85 0.48 -24.22
CA THR A 129 -5.40 1.37 -23.21
C THR A 129 -6.58 0.73 -22.46
N GLY A 130 -6.85 1.23 -21.26
CA GLY A 130 -7.99 0.81 -20.43
C GLY A 130 -7.78 -0.54 -19.73
N LEU A 131 -6.54 -0.99 -19.59
CA LEU A 131 -6.21 -2.16 -18.79
C LEU A 131 -6.29 -1.85 -17.29
N ILE A 132 -6.89 -2.78 -16.55
CA ILE A 132 -6.82 -2.80 -15.09
C ILE A 132 -5.59 -3.60 -14.71
N VAL A 133 -4.60 -2.95 -14.08
CA VAL A 133 -3.41 -3.59 -13.55
C VAL A 133 -3.69 -4.00 -12.10
N GLY A 134 -3.50 -5.27 -11.78
CA GLY A 134 -3.78 -5.84 -10.47
C GLY A 134 -2.62 -5.69 -9.49
N ASP A 135 -2.64 -6.51 -8.45
CA ASP A 135 -1.63 -6.51 -7.39
C ASP A 135 -0.24 -6.83 -7.93
N ALA A 136 0.75 -6.13 -7.41
CA ALA A 136 2.15 -6.39 -7.68
C ALA A 136 2.74 -7.39 -6.68
N THR A 137 3.65 -8.23 -7.16
CA THR A 137 4.55 -9.02 -6.31
C THR A 137 5.97 -8.54 -6.51
N PHE A 138 6.80 -8.59 -5.47
CA PHE A 138 8.20 -8.21 -5.54
C PHE A 138 9.12 -9.43 -5.45
N ASN A 139 10.07 -9.50 -6.37
CA ASN A 139 11.15 -10.48 -6.42
C ASN A 139 12.46 -9.78 -6.00
N TRP A 140 12.88 -10.06 -4.76
CA TRP A 140 14.10 -9.48 -4.16
C TRP A 140 15.39 -9.93 -4.87
N ASP A 141 15.45 -11.18 -5.34
CA ASP A 141 16.67 -11.71 -5.97
C ASP A 141 17.00 -11.03 -7.29
N LEU A 142 15.97 -10.59 -8.02
CA LEU A 142 16.10 -10.01 -9.36
C LEU A 142 15.82 -8.51 -9.41
N ASN A 143 15.42 -7.89 -8.29
CA ASN A 143 14.87 -6.54 -8.25
C ASN A 143 13.82 -6.33 -9.33
N ARG A 144 12.77 -7.14 -9.30
CA ARG A 144 11.67 -7.08 -10.26
C ARG A 144 10.33 -7.12 -9.57
N ILE A 145 9.34 -6.50 -10.21
CA ILE A 145 7.94 -6.74 -9.89
C ILE A 145 7.26 -7.56 -10.97
N HIS A 146 6.25 -8.33 -10.58
CA HIS A 146 5.33 -9.00 -11.49
C HIS A 146 3.90 -8.53 -11.20
N VAL A 147 3.17 -8.16 -12.25
CA VAL A 147 1.77 -7.67 -12.16
C VAL A 147 0.89 -8.40 -13.17
N GLY A 148 -0.28 -8.84 -12.73
CA GLY A 148 -1.34 -9.28 -13.65
C GLY A 148 -2.11 -8.09 -14.22
N ALA A 149 -2.70 -8.24 -15.40
CA ALA A 149 -3.64 -7.25 -15.94
C ALA A 149 -4.90 -7.91 -16.52
N SER A 150 -5.94 -7.10 -16.74
CA SER A 150 -7.26 -7.54 -17.22
C SER A 150 -7.28 -8.14 -18.63
N ASP A 151 -6.17 -8.07 -19.37
CA ASP A 151 -5.98 -8.73 -20.66
C ASP A 151 -5.51 -10.19 -20.51
N GLY A 152 -5.35 -10.68 -19.28
CA GLY A 152 -4.93 -12.05 -18.98
C GLY A 152 -3.42 -12.26 -19.00
N HIS A 153 -2.61 -11.22 -19.17
CA HIS A 153 -1.16 -11.32 -19.15
C HIS A 153 -0.56 -10.99 -17.77
N VAL A 154 0.67 -11.48 -17.57
CA VAL A 154 1.55 -11.06 -16.47
C VAL A 154 2.71 -10.27 -17.06
N TYR A 155 2.90 -9.06 -16.58
CA TYR A 155 3.97 -8.15 -16.97
C TYR A 155 5.07 -8.13 -15.90
N THR A 156 6.31 -7.88 -16.33
CA THR A 156 7.47 -7.86 -15.43
C THR A 156 8.31 -6.63 -15.70
N PHE A 157 8.69 -5.93 -14.64
CA PHE A 157 9.50 -4.72 -14.71
C PHE A 157 10.69 -4.82 -13.77
N GLY A 158 11.85 -4.33 -14.20
CA GLY A 158 12.96 -4.05 -13.29
C GLY A 158 12.62 -2.86 -12.39
N VAL A 159 13.05 -2.93 -11.14
CA VAL A 159 12.81 -1.87 -10.16
C VAL A 159 14.12 -1.41 -9.47
N PRO A 160 14.23 -0.13 -9.09
CA PRO A 160 13.27 0.95 -9.36
C PRO A 160 13.18 1.25 -10.87
N PHE A 161 12.06 1.83 -11.30
CA PHE A 161 11.83 2.25 -12.67
C PHE A 161 12.93 3.23 -13.14
N PRO A 162 13.31 3.19 -14.43
CA PRO A 162 14.37 4.03 -15.00
C PRO A 162 14.04 5.53 -14.92
#